data_AF-A0AAW0S002-F1
#
_entry.id   AF-A0AAW0S002-F1
#
_cell.length_a   1.000
_cell.length_b   1.000
_cell.length_c   1.000
_cell.angle_alpha   90.00
_cell.angle_beta   90.00
_cell.angle_gamma   90.00
#
_symmetry.space_group_name_H-M   'P 1'
#
loop_
_entity.id
_entity.type
_entity.pdbx_description
1 polymer ?
#
loop_
_entity_poly.entity_id
_entity_poly.type
_entity_poly.pdbx_seq_one_letter_code
_entity_poly.pdbx_strand_id
1 'polypeptide(L)'
;MACTGIATVGIEWTRRYVWEVRLSWLLLSLGLGLFILWRAHTSLTQTVGFEAIVAIGLGSLFTVLPIIIQASTKADSNGQAVGILVSFWLFGAAVGLAVSTAAFGNQFSSSVAALSDLPPALCQLLRESHALGSIPRLKGLGVSAAELVSIQTAH
;
A
#
# COMPACT_ATOMS: atom_id res chain seq x y z
N MET A 1 -2.39 -18.76 -4.00
CA MET A 1 -1.97 -19.61 -5.15
C MET A 1 -3.08 -19.84 -6.19
N ALA A 2 -4.37 -19.70 -5.88
CA ALA A 2 -5.45 -19.84 -6.86
C ALA A 2 -5.56 -18.67 -7.88
N CYS A 3 -5.33 -17.42 -7.48
CA CYS A 3 -5.44 -16.27 -8.40
C CYS A 3 -4.37 -16.25 -9.49
N THR A 4 -3.23 -16.92 -9.26
CA THR A 4 -2.15 -17.03 -10.25
C THR A 4 -2.54 -17.94 -11.42
N GLY A 5 -3.43 -18.92 -11.20
CA GLY A 5 -3.87 -19.87 -12.22
C GLY A 5 -4.80 -19.27 -13.28
N ILE A 6 -5.65 -18.31 -12.91
CA ILE A 6 -6.57 -17.65 -13.84
C ILE A 6 -5.80 -16.68 -14.76
N ALA A 7 -4.78 -16.00 -14.22
CA ALA A 7 -3.90 -15.13 -15.00
C ALA A 7 -3.08 -15.94 -16.02
N THR A 8 -2.56 -17.11 -15.66
CA THR A 8 -1.79 -17.96 -16.59
C THR A 8 -2.64 -18.48 -17.77
N VAL A 9 -3.90 -18.83 -17.53
CA VAL A 9 -4.82 -19.29 -18.60
C VAL A 9 -5.20 -18.14 -19.56
N GLY A 10 -5.29 -16.89 -19.07
CA GLY A 10 -5.49 -15.72 -19.92
C GLY A 10 -4.27 -15.38 -20.79
N ILE A 11 -3.07 -15.59 -20.26
CA ILE A 11 -1.79 -15.31 -20.94
C ILE A 11 -1.54 -16.31 -22.08
N GLU A 12 -1.88 -17.60 -21.90
CA GLU A 12 -1.74 -18.62 -22.95
C GLU A 12 -2.66 -18.37 -24.15
N TRP A 13 -3.82 -17.73 -23.94
CA TRP A 13 -4.79 -17.50 -25.01
C TRP A 13 -4.54 -16.21 -25.80
N THR A 14 -3.91 -15.19 -25.21
CA THR A 14 -3.83 -13.85 -25.83
C THR A 14 -2.58 -13.60 -26.67
N ARG A 15 -1.47 -14.33 -26.44
CA ARG A 15 -0.20 -14.22 -27.21
C ARG A 15 0.32 -12.77 -27.37
N ARG A 16 -0.16 -11.82 -26.57
CA ARG A 16 0.09 -10.37 -26.65
C ARG A 16 0.29 -9.79 -25.25
N TYR A 17 1.50 -9.97 -24.73
CA TYR A 17 2.00 -9.43 -23.45
C TYR A 17 1.73 -7.92 -23.25
N VAL A 18 1.58 -7.14 -24.32
CA VAL A 18 1.26 -5.70 -24.25
C VAL A 18 -0.13 -5.42 -23.68
N TRP A 19 -1.12 -6.29 -23.93
CA TRP A 19 -2.48 -6.09 -23.40
C TRP A 19 -2.57 -6.40 -21.92
N GLU A 20 -1.86 -7.43 -21.46
CA GLU A 20 -1.72 -7.74 -20.04
C GLU A 20 -1.08 -6.57 -19.28
N VAL A 21 0.03 -6.02 -19.78
CA VAL A 21 0.67 -4.85 -19.14
C VAL A 21 -0.28 -3.66 -19.05
N ARG A 22 -1.06 -3.38 -20.11
CA ARG A 22 -2.04 -2.29 -20.11
C ARG A 22 -3.15 -2.55 -19.11
N LEU A 23 -3.70 -3.77 -19.08
CA LEU A 23 -4.76 -4.15 -18.15
C LEU A 23 -4.29 -4.07 -16.70
N SER A 24 -3.07 -4.52 -16.41
CA SER A 24 -2.49 -4.44 -15.07
C SER A 24 -2.27 -3.01 -14.61
N TRP A 25 -1.82 -2.11 -15.51
CA TRP A 25 -1.75 -0.68 -15.21
C TRP A 25 -3.11 -0.04 -14.98
N LEU A 26 -4.13 -0.42 -15.77
CA LEU A 26 -5.51 0.04 -15.57
C LEU A 26 -6.07 -0.42 -14.23
N LEU A 27 -5.90 -1.70 -13.88
CA LEU A 27 -6.34 -2.26 -12.59
C LEU A 27 -5.61 -1.60 -11.42
N LEU A 28 -4.29 -1.39 -11.53
CA LEU A 28 -3.52 -0.73 -10.49
C LEU A 28 -3.96 0.73 -10.30
N SER A 29 -4.12 1.48 -11.39
CA SER A 29 -4.61 2.87 -11.35
C SER A 29 -6.03 2.97 -10.80
N LEU A 30 -6.90 2.02 -11.18
CA LEU A 30 -8.26 1.95 -10.69
C LEU A 30 -8.30 1.64 -9.18
N GLY A 31 -7.51 0.66 -8.73
CA GLY A 31 -7.39 0.31 -7.33
C GLY A 31 -6.85 1.46 -6.46
N LEU A 32 -5.83 2.16 -6.94
CA LEU A 32 -5.30 3.35 -6.27
C LEU A 32 -6.32 4.51 -6.26
N GLY A 33 -7.10 4.68 -7.34
CA GLY A 33 -8.18 5.66 -7.38
C GLY A 33 -9.31 5.34 -6.40
N LEU A 34 -9.63 4.06 -6.21
CA LEU A 34 -10.63 3.62 -5.24
C LEU A 34 -10.21 3.93 -3.78
N PHE A 35 -8.92 4.02 -3.48
CA PHE A 35 -8.46 4.43 -2.15
C PHE A 35 -8.85 5.87 -1.78
N ILE A 36 -9.22 6.72 -2.74
CA ILE A 36 -9.79 8.05 -2.44
C ILE A 36 -11.15 7.93 -1.74
N LEU A 37 -11.89 6.84 -1.98
CA LEU A 37 -13.17 6.56 -1.33
C LEU A 37 -13.02 5.93 0.07
N TRP A 38 -11.79 5.63 0.48
CA TRP A 38 -11.51 5.02 1.78
C TRP A 38 -11.77 6.04 2.90
N ARG A 39 -12.78 5.76 3.73
CA ARG A 39 -13.15 6.57 4.90
C ARG A 39 -13.10 5.70 6.16
N ALA A 40 -13.14 6.36 7.32
CA ALA A 40 -13.13 5.68 8.63
C ALA A 40 -14.28 4.66 8.81
N HIS A 41 -15.41 4.84 8.12
CA HIS A 41 -16.56 3.93 8.16
C HIS A 41 -16.62 2.91 7.01
N THR A 42 -15.57 2.79 6.19
CA THR A 42 -15.54 1.81 5.11
C THR A 42 -15.61 0.39 5.69
N SER A 43 -16.51 -0.44 5.15
CA SER A 43 -16.69 -1.81 5.63
C SER A 43 -15.48 -2.68 5.31
N LEU A 44 -15.19 -3.69 6.15
CA LEU A 44 -14.08 -4.64 5.91
C LEU A 44 -14.12 -5.25 4.50
N THR A 45 -15.32 -5.58 4.01
CA THR A 45 -15.52 -6.14 2.67
C THR A 45 -15.09 -5.16 1.57
N GLN A 46 -15.34 -3.86 1.72
CA GLN A 46 -14.91 -2.84 0.77
C GLN A 46 -13.40 -2.66 0.78
N THR A 47 -12.79 -2.62 1.98
CA THR A 47 -11.32 -2.52 2.12
C THR A 47 -10.62 -3.69 1.45
N VAL A 48 -11.05 -4.93 1.74
CA VAL A 48 -10.50 -6.13 1.12
C VAL A 48 -10.72 -6.12 -0.40
N GLY A 49 -11.87 -5.63 -0.87
CA GLY A 49 -12.14 -5.47 -2.29
C GLY A 49 -11.16 -4.50 -2.98
N PHE A 50 -10.88 -3.35 -2.38
CA PHE A 50 -9.94 -2.36 -2.93
C PHE A 50 -8.51 -2.90 -2.95
N GLU A 51 -8.07 -3.49 -1.84
CA GLU A 51 -6.74 -4.13 -1.75
C GLU A 51 -6.59 -5.27 -2.75
N ALA A 52 -7.64 -6.07 -2.98
CA ALA A 52 -7.60 -7.15 -3.96
C ALA A 52 -7.38 -6.63 -5.39
N ILE A 53 -8.05 -5.55 -5.79
CA ILE A 53 -7.88 -4.93 -7.12
C ILE A 53 -6.44 -4.44 -7.31
N VAL A 54 -5.90 -3.74 -6.31
CA VAL A 54 -4.50 -3.27 -6.31
C VAL A 54 -3.53 -4.46 -6.37
N ALA A 55 -3.75 -5.49 -5.57
CA ALA A 55 -2.90 -6.67 -5.50
C ALA A 55 -2.88 -7.46 -6.82
N ILE A 56 -4.01 -7.54 -7.52
CA ILE A 56 -4.08 -8.19 -8.85
C ILE A 56 -3.26 -7.39 -9.87
N GLY A 57 -3.44 -6.07 -9.94
CA GLY A 57 -2.70 -5.22 -10.88
C GLY A 57 -1.18 -5.24 -10.61
N LEU A 58 -0.81 -5.09 -9.34
CA LEU A 58 0.59 -5.13 -8.91
C LEU A 58 1.22 -6.51 -9.14
N GLY A 59 0.56 -7.58 -8.72
CA GLY A 59 1.06 -8.96 -8.87
C GLY A 59 1.24 -9.36 -10.33
N SER A 60 0.35 -8.90 -11.22
CA SER A 60 0.50 -9.13 -12.66
C SER A 60 1.72 -8.38 -13.23
N LEU A 61 1.95 -7.11 -12.83
CA LEU A 61 3.15 -6.37 -13.24
C LEU A 61 4.44 -7.04 -12.75
N PHE A 62 4.47 -7.53 -11.50
CA PHE A 62 5.60 -8.28 -10.96
C PHE A 62 5.90 -9.56 -11.75
N THR A 63 4.90 -10.16 -12.39
CA THR A 63 5.08 -11.39 -13.18
C THR A 63 5.51 -11.07 -14.62
N VAL A 64 4.87 -10.09 -15.26
CA VAL A 64 5.06 -9.82 -16.69
C VAL A 64 6.36 -9.06 -16.99
N LEU A 65 6.77 -8.11 -16.14
CA LEU A 65 7.98 -7.30 -16.38
C LEU A 65 9.27 -8.14 -16.49
N PRO A 66 9.55 -9.10 -15.58
CA PRO A 66 10.71 -9.96 -15.71
C PRO A 66 10.69 -10.80 -16.98
N ILE A 67 9.52 -11.25 -17.44
CA ILE A 67 9.38 -12.02 -18.68
C ILE A 67 9.76 -11.15 -19.89
N ILE A 68 9.27 -9.91 -19.95
CA ILE A 68 9.58 -8.97 -21.04
C ILE A 68 11.07 -8.66 -21.08
N ILE A 69 11.70 -8.40 -19.93
CA ILE A 69 13.13 -8.10 -19.86
C ILE A 69 13.96 -9.30 -20.30
N GLN A 70 13.64 -10.50 -19.82
CA GLN A 70 14.32 -11.72 -20.22
C GLN A 70 14.13 -12.04 -21.71
N ALA A 71 12.96 -11.74 -22.28
CA ALA A 71 12.71 -11.90 -23.71
C ALA A 71 13.44 -10.87 -24.58
N SER A 72 13.76 -9.70 -24.03
CA SER A 72 14.43 -8.59 -24.74
C SER A 72 15.95 -8.62 -24.60
N THR A 73 16.49 -9.52 -23.78
CA THR A 73 17.92 -9.62 -23.48
C THR A 73 18.49 -10.96 -23.96
N LYS A 74 19.82 -11.00 -24.18
CA LYS A 74 20.50 -12.23 -24.58
C LYS A 74 20.60 -13.15 -23.37
N ALA A 75 20.49 -14.47 -23.57
CA ALA A 75 20.48 -15.48 -22.50
C ALA A 75 21.58 -15.29 -21.45
N ASP A 76 22.81 -14.97 -21.88
CA ASP A 76 23.97 -14.76 -20.99
C ASP A 76 23.86 -13.49 -20.11
N SER A 77 23.03 -12.53 -20.51
CA SER A 77 22.81 -11.24 -19.83
C SER A 77 21.50 -11.16 -19.06
N ASN A 78 20.64 -12.19 -19.12
CA ASN A 78 19.30 -12.18 -18.51
C ASN A 78 19.38 -11.93 -17.00
N GLY A 79 20.34 -12.57 -16.31
CA GLY A 79 20.52 -12.40 -14.86
C GLY A 79 20.86 -10.97 -14.47
N GLN A 80 21.73 -10.30 -15.25
CA GLN A 80 22.08 -8.90 -15.01
C GLN A 80 20.89 -7.96 -15.22
N ALA A 81 20.14 -8.16 -16.30
CA ALA A 81 19.00 -7.33 -16.64
C ALA A 81 17.85 -7.47 -15.63
N VAL A 82 17.55 -8.69 -15.19
CA VAL A 82 16.56 -8.92 -14.13
C VAL A 82 17.05 -8.37 -12.79
N GLY A 83 18.35 -8.49 -12.49
CA GLY A 83 18.95 -7.88 -11.29
C GLY A 83 18.71 -6.38 -11.23
N ILE A 84 18.96 -5.66 -12.33
CA ILE A 84 18.70 -4.21 -12.43
C ILE A 84 17.22 -3.90 -12.19
N LEU A 85 16.30 -4.65 -12.81
CA LEU A 85 14.86 -4.48 -12.59
C LEU A 85 14.49 -4.58 -11.11
N VAL A 86 14.96 -5.63 -10.44
CA VAL A 86 14.67 -5.86 -9.02
C VAL A 86 15.30 -4.77 -8.14
N SER A 87 16.50 -4.29 -8.48
CA SER A 87 17.12 -3.15 -7.78
C SER A 87 16.24 -1.90 -7.83
N PHE A 88 15.67 -1.58 -9.00
CA PHE A 88 14.75 -0.44 -9.13
C PHE A 88 13.45 -0.64 -8.34
N TRP A 89 12.91 -1.87 -8.29
CA TRP A 89 11.75 -2.17 -7.46
C TRP A 89 12.02 -1.95 -5.97
N LEU A 90 13.14 -2.47 -5.47
CA LEU A 90 13.53 -2.31 -4.07
C LEU A 90 13.79 -0.84 -3.72
N PHE A 91 14.43 -0.10 -4.62
CA PHE A 91 14.62 1.33 -4.47
C PHE A 91 13.28 2.08 -4.39
N GLY A 92 12.35 1.81 -5.30
CA GLY A 92 11.01 2.40 -5.28
C GLY A 92 10.25 2.07 -4.01
N ALA A 93 10.33 0.83 -3.51
CA ALA A 93 9.72 0.41 -2.25
C ALA A 93 10.32 1.17 -1.05
N ALA A 94 11.64 1.35 -1.00
CA ALA A 94 12.32 2.10 0.06
C ALA A 94 11.90 3.58 0.05
N VAL A 95 11.86 4.22 -1.12
CA VAL A 95 11.40 5.61 -1.27
C VAL A 95 9.93 5.74 -0.85
N GLY A 96 9.07 4.83 -1.31
CA GLY A 96 7.66 4.81 -0.96
C GLY A 96 7.43 4.66 0.54
N LEU A 97 8.20 3.77 1.20
CA LEU A 97 8.15 3.60 2.65
C LEU A 97 8.56 4.89 3.38
N ALA A 98 9.69 5.50 3.00
CA ALA A 98 10.18 6.72 3.63
C ALA A 98 9.16 7.88 3.52
N VAL A 99 8.57 8.07 2.34
CA VAL A 99 7.54 9.10 2.11
C VAL A 99 6.29 8.81 2.94
N SER A 100 5.83 7.55 2.96
CA SER A 100 4.64 7.16 3.72
C SER A 100 4.82 7.34 5.22
N THR A 101 5.99 6.97 5.76
CA THR A 101 6.33 7.17 7.18
C THR A 101 6.39 8.65 7.54
N ALA A 102 7.01 9.49 6.70
CA ALA A 102 7.08 10.93 6.94
C ALA A 102 5.70 11.59 6.88
N ALA A 103 4.90 11.26 5.87
CA ALA A 103 3.54 11.79 5.71
C ALA A 103 2.64 11.39 6.89
N PHE A 104 2.70 10.11 7.31
CA PHE A 104 1.98 9.62 8.48
C PHE A 104 2.43 10.36 9.76
N GLY A 105 3.73 10.49 9.98
CA GLY A 105 4.27 11.18 11.16
C GLY A 105 3.82 12.63 11.25
N ASN A 106 3.84 13.36 10.12
CA ASN A 106 3.38 14.75 10.04
C ASN A 106 1.89 14.87 10.34
N GLN A 107 1.06 14.04 9.70
CA GLN A 107 -0.39 14.07 9.89
C GLN A 107 -0.77 13.67 11.32
N PHE A 108 -0.13 12.63 11.85
CA PHE A 108 -0.34 12.14 13.21
C PHE A 108 0.02 13.20 14.25
N SER A 109 1.18 13.85 14.11
CA SER A 109 1.59 14.93 15.01
C SER A 109 0.60 16.11 14.98
N SER A 110 0.12 16.49 13.78
CA SER A 110 -0.90 17.53 13.63
C SER A 110 -2.23 17.16 14.28
N SER A 111 -2.69 15.92 14.10
CA SER A 111 -3.96 15.44 14.69
C SER A 111 -3.88 15.33 16.21
N VAL A 112 -2.75 14.90 16.76
CA VAL A 112 -2.51 14.86 18.21
C VAL A 112 -2.46 16.26 18.80
N ALA A 113 -1.82 17.22 18.13
CA ALA A 113 -1.77 18.61 18.59
C ALA A 113 -3.15 19.29 18.63
N ALA A 114 -4.08 18.88 17.75
CA ALA A 114 -5.45 19.37 17.78
C ALA A 114 -6.26 18.86 18.99
N LEU A 115 -5.90 17.69 19.53
CA LEU A 115 -6.49 17.13 20.74
C LEU A 115 -5.91 17.83 21.97
N SER A 116 -6.50 18.98 22.31
CA SER A 116 -5.98 19.92 23.34
C SER A 116 -6.07 19.41 24.79
N ASP A 117 -6.54 18.18 25.04
CA ASP A 117 -6.85 17.67 26.39
C ASP A 117 -6.22 16.28 26.66
N LEU A 118 -5.03 16.02 26.10
CA LEU A 118 -4.29 14.77 26.35
C LEU A 118 -3.43 14.87 27.63
N PRO A 119 -3.44 13.84 28.51
CA PRO A 119 -2.60 13.78 29.69
C PRO A 119 -1.11 14.00 29.34
N PRO A 120 -0.33 14.71 30.17
CA PRO A 120 1.05 15.09 29.86
C PRO A 120 1.98 13.90 29.56
N ALA A 121 1.71 12.72 30.15
CA ALA A 121 2.43 11.48 29.86
C ALA A 121 2.21 10.95 28.42
N LEU A 122 1.00 11.15 27.87
CA LEU A 122 0.66 10.80 26.49
C LEU A 122 1.27 11.80 25.50
N CYS A 123 1.25 13.10 25.83
CA CYS A 123 1.92 14.14 25.04
C CYS A 123 3.43 13.89 24.88
N GLN A 124 4.10 13.41 25.92
CA GLN A 124 5.54 13.07 25.86
C GLN A 124 5.78 11.80 25.02
N LEU A 125 4.96 10.76 25.18
CA LEU A 125 5.01 9.53 24.37
C LEU A 125 4.74 9.75 22.88
N LEU A 126 3.84 10.68 22.53
CA LEU A 126 3.47 10.99 21.15
C LEU A 126 4.48 11.92 20.45
N ARG A 127 5.28 12.67 21.22
CA ARG A 127 6.30 13.63 20.73
C ARG A 127 7.66 12.96 20.45
N GLU A 128 7.97 11.83 21.10
CA GLU A 128 9.24 11.08 20.93
C GLU A 128 9.27 10.14 19.70
N SER A 129 8.71 10.57 18.57
CA SER A 129 8.99 10.03 17.23
C SER A 129 8.68 8.54 16.94
N HIS A 130 8.03 7.80 17.84
CA HIS A 130 7.55 6.42 17.59
C HIS A 130 6.02 6.32 17.49
N ALA A 131 5.40 7.15 16.64
CA ALA A 131 3.95 7.16 16.39
C ALA A 131 3.39 5.76 16.04
N LEU A 132 4.13 4.94 15.29
CA LEU A 132 3.74 3.57 14.94
C LEU A 132 3.85 2.60 16.15
N GLY A 133 4.85 2.79 17.01
CA GLY A 133 5.05 1.99 18.23
C GLY A 133 4.09 2.35 19.37
N SER A 134 3.45 3.53 19.31
CA SER A 134 2.41 3.95 20.25
C SER A 134 1.03 3.37 19.95
N ILE A 135 0.74 2.93 18.72
CA ILE A 135 -0.58 2.38 18.33
C ILE A 135 -0.99 1.18 19.22
N PRO A 136 -0.12 0.16 19.46
CA PRO A 136 -0.46 -0.94 20.35
C PRO A 136 -0.71 -0.48 21.80
N ARG A 137 0.00 0.56 22.26
CA ARG A 137 -0.15 1.12 23.61
C ARG A 137 -1.45 1.92 23.76
N LEU A 138 -1.87 2.63 22.72
CA LEU A 138 -3.18 3.31 22.67
C LEU A 138 -4.34 2.31 22.70
N LYS A 139 -4.20 1.17 22.01
CA LYS A 139 -5.19 0.08 22.06
C LYS A 139 -5.31 -0.53 23.46
N GLY A 140 -4.20 -0.58 24.22
CA GLY A 140 -4.18 -1.04 25.62
C GLY A 140 -4.77 -0.05 26.63
N LEU A 141 -4.86 1.24 26.29
CA LEU A 141 -5.38 2.29 27.16
C LEU A 141 -6.91 2.44 27.15
N GLY A 142 -7.64 1.61 26.38
CA GLY A 142 -9.09 1.52 26.45
C GLY A 142 -9.79 2.86 26.21
N VAL A 143 -9.33 3.65 25.23
CA VAL A 143 -10.03 4.88 24.82
C VAL A 143 -11.47 4.52 24.47
N SER A 144 -12.41 5.02 25.27
CA SER A 144 -13.82 4.68 25.15
C SER A 144 -14.33 5.13 23.79
N ALA A 145 -15.08 4.27 23.09
CA ALA A 145 -15.63 4.56 21.77
C ALA A 145 -16.43 5.88 21.71
N ALA A 146 -16.91 6.39 22.85
CA ALA A 146 -17.57 7.68 22.97
C ALA A 146 -16.65 8.90 22.71
N GLU A 147 -15.37 8.85 23.09
CA GLU A 147 -14.39 9.93 22.80
C GLU A 147 -13.92 9.90 21.35
N LEU A 148 -13.84 8.71 20.75
CA LEU A 148 -13.53 8.57 19.32
C LEU A 148 -14.65 9.15 18.45
N VAL A 149 -15.91 8.97 18.85
CA VAL A 149 -17.08 9.54 18.16
C VAL A 149 -17.14 11.06 18.29
N SER A 150 -16.79 11.64 19.45
CA SER A 150 -16.78 13.11 19.62
C SER A 150 -15.67 13.81 18.83
N ILE A 151 -14.52 13.15 18.65
CA ILE A 151 -13.45 13.62 17.76
C ILE A 151 -13.87 13.52 16.28
N GLN A 152 -14.66 12.51 15.93
CA GLN A 152 -15.13 12.29 14.56
C GLN A 152 -16.25 13.24 14.13
N THR A 153 -17.08 13.74 15.07
CA THR A 153 -18.15 14.72 14.81
C THR A 153 -17.68 16.17 14.86
N ALA A 154 -16.48 16.44 15.39
CA ALA A 154 -15.88 17.77 15.41
C ALA A 154 -15.24 18.18 14.06
N HIS A 155 -15.28 17.32 13.04
CA HIS A 155 -14.64 17.53 11.75
C HIS A 155 -15.54 17.30 10.54
#